data_AF-A0A3P6AKH5-F1
#
_entry.id   AF-A0A3P6AKH5-F1
#
_cell.length_a   1.000
_cell.length_b   1.000
_cell.length_c   1.000
_cell.angle_alpha   90.00
_cell.angle_beta   90.00
_cell.angle_gamma   90.00
#
_symmetry.space_group_name_H-M   'P 1'
#
loop_
_entity.id
_entity.type
_entity.pdbx_description
1 polymer ?
#
loop_
_entity_poly.entity_id
_entity_poly.type
_entity_poly.pdbx_seq_one_letter_code
_entity_poly.pdbx_strand_id
1 'polypeptide(L)'
;MMSANDYPKFSRSDIITVLREANIASVKDADLKNPTFDSVSDLYTRILIYLDVLTEEERGQVDFEALEQLENPDHHTTSAPAMDLYVKLKHTLEMVDCPLIINFKDLLRPDSSRTEFFISALLNYALHKDSKMELIRPLAEELTLLDEQRRQSEAKIAQLKAEIAEFEEAEERDSPFVQELEVGIEELSHKIAQLNNEQLSLRATFHKLREESAEMDNKISKAEFDLVQAVQENANLRSLIVQSPDKLQGALEEKKLVLEETKKAERLAMETFEEKAAILEVYEKAFKKMSKSSAQLQLINEQVTNVKAIEKDLKAQKAKLNEDEALYKSLEAKVVERERTGKTWSICLPSLEIMFLNFLHESLKQLEKEKQVMFDDWTKQLNELKLEVESRRRLLESRQNDVESVVAMVVDENTAKANQVKQSGQAKVKQLADKYEEIVKQFHEYTVKFGAVLPSL
;
A
#
# COMPACT_ATOMS: atom_id res chain seq x y z
N MET A 1 -47.28 12.66 69.52
CA MET A 1 -46.98 14.09 69.71
C MET A 1 -46.12 14.23 70.94
N MET A 2 -44.93 14.80 70.82
CA MET A 2 -44.11 15.15 72.00
C MET A 2 -44.83 16.25 72.78
N SER A 3 -44.83 16.19 74.10
CA SER A 3 -45.42 17.24 74.91
C SER A 3 -44.56 18.51 74.82
N ALA A 4 -45.14 19.70 75.03
CA ALA A 4 -44.38 20.97 75.05
C ALA A 4 -43.28 21.04 76.12
N ASN A 5 -43.23 20.06 77.04
CA ASN A 5 -42.19 19.92 78.05
C ASN A 5 -41.02 19.02 77.59
N ASP A 6 -41.23 18.16 76.60
CA ASP A 6 -40.22 17.23 76.09
C ASP A 6 -39.52 17.75 74.83
N TYR A 7 -40.04 18.84 74.22
CA TYR A 7 -39.45 19.45 73.04
C TYR A 7 -38.16 20.22 73.39
N PRO A 8 -37.08 20.13 72.58
CA PRO A 8 -35.81 20.79 72.89
C PRO A 8 -35.97 22.30 73.10
N LYS A 9 -35.55 22.79 74.26
CA LYS A 9 -35.51 24.23 74.59
C LYS A 9 -34.08 24.62 74.87
N PHE A 10 -33.61 25.65 74.18
CA PHE A 10 -32.31 26.23 74.46
C PHE A 10 -32.43 27.24 75.59
N SER A 11 -31.39 27.34 76.43
CA SER A 11 -31.29 28.47 77.34
C SER A 11 -31.01 29.75 76.55
N ARG A 12 -31.30 30.94 77.11
CA ARG A 12 -30.99 32.21 76.43
C ARG A 12 -29.52 32.33 76.04
N SER A 13 -28.61 31.85 76.89
CA SER A 13 -27.18 31.83 76.57
C SER A 13 -26.88 30.94 75.37
N ASP A 14 -27.54 29.79 75.26
CA ASP A 14 -27.34 28.89 74.12
C ASP A 14 -27.93 29.48 72.85
N ILE A 15 -29.13 30.08 72.91
CA ILE A 15 -29.75 30.80 71.78
C ILE A 15 -28.79 31.88 71.26
N ILE A 16 -28.24 32.72 72.15
CA ILE A 16 -27.31 33.79 71.78
C ILE A 16 -26.03 33.22 71.17
N THR A 17 -25.54 32.11 71.71
CA THR A 17 -24.30 31.47 71.24
C THR A 17 -24.50 30.90 69.84
N VAL A 18 -25.56 30.12 69.63
CA VAL A 18 -25.89 29.51 68.32
C VAL A 18 -26.13 30.59 67.27
N LEU A 19 -26.91 31.63 67.57
CA LEU A 19 -27.16 32.74 66.64
C LEU A 19 -25.88 33.45 66.21
N ARG A 20 -24.91 33.58 67.12
CA ARG A 20 -23.62 34.20 66.84
C ARG A 20 -22.71 33.28 66.03
N GLU A 21 -22.59 32.02 66.43
CA GLU A 21 -21.71 31.04 65.76
C GLU A 21 -22.17 30.76 64.33
N ALA A 22 -23.48 30.69 64.10
CA ALA A 22 -24.08 30.55 62.78
C ALA A 22 -24.12 31.87 61.98
N ASN A 23 -23.58 32.98 62.52
CA ASN A 23 -23.61 34.33 61.93
C ASN A 23 -25.03 34.81 61.54
N ILE A 24 -26.07 34.36 62.24
CA ILE A 24 -27.47 34.73 61.97
C ILE A 24 -27.78 36.12 62.53
N ALA A 25 -27.48 36.35 63.80
CA ALA A 25 -27.78 37.61 64.49
C ALA A 25 -26.92 37.83 65.74
N SER A 26 -26.64 39.09 66.07
CA SER A 26 -25.96 39.48 67.32
C SER A 26 -26.98 40.01 68.34
N VAL A 27 -27.56 39.11 69.13
CA VAL A 27 -28.61 39.40 70.12
C VAL A 27 -28.06 39.44 71.55
N LYS A 28 -28.58 40.33 72.40
CA LYS A 28 -28.26 40.38 73.84
C LYS A 28 -29.36 39.72 74.68
N ASP A 29 -29.03 39.30 75.90
CA ASP A 29 -30.03 38.71 76.83
C ASP A 29 -31.23 39.63 77.09
N ALA A 30 -31.00 40.95 77.15
CA ALA A 30 -32.06 41.93 77.33
C ALA A 30 -33.09 41.94 76.19
N ASP A 31 -32.65 41.66 74.95
CA ASP A 31 -33.50 41.65 73.76
C ASP A 31 -34.44 40.43 73.76
N LEU A 32 -33.99 39.30 74.30
CA LEU A 32 -34.83 38.10 74.50
C LEU A 32 -35.74 38.20 75.73
N LYS A 33 -35.28 38.92 76.77
CA LYS A 33 -36.05 39.13 78.00
C LYS A 33 -37.21 40.10 77.81
N ASN A 34 -37.01 41.13 76.99
CA ASN A 34 -38.02 42.13 76.67
C ASN A 34 -38.14 42.29 75.15
N PRO A 35 -38.69 41.28 74.47
CA PRO A 35 -38.76 41.32 73.02
C PRO A 35 -39.67 42.45 72.54
N THR A 36 -39.27 43.11 71.45
CA THR A 36 -40.07 44.11 70.73
C THR A 36 -40.48 43.58 69.36
N PHE A 37 -41.55 44.13 68.79
CA PHE A 37 -41.98 43.77 67.43
C PHE A 37 -40.83 43.86 66.41
N ASP A 38 -40.08 44.97 66.41
CA ASP A 38 -38.99 45.18 65.45
C ASP A 38 -37.86 44.16 65.63
N SER A 39 -37.43 43.93 66.87
CA SER A 39 -36.32 43.00 67.17
C SER A 39 -36.69 41.55 66.83
N VAL A 40 -37.90 41.12 67.17
CA VAL A 40 -38.37 39.76 66.91
C VAL A 40 -38.64 39.55 65.42
N SER A 41 -39.20 40.54 64.73
CA SER A 41 -39.42 40.47 63.29
C SER A 41 -38.11 40.36 62.51
N ASP A 42 -37.10 41.18 62.86
CA ASP A 42 -35.77 41.09 62.25
C ASP A 42 -35.11 39.75 62.55
N LEU A 43 -35.19 39.27 63.79
CA LEU A 43 -34.59 38.02 64.20
C LEU A 43 -35.23 36.81 63.49
N TYR A 44 -36.55 36.70 63.44
CA TYR A 44 -37.21 35.63 62.69
C TYR A 44 -36.90 35.71 61.21
N THR A 45 -36.87 36.92 60.62
CA THR A 45 -36.50 37.09 59.22
C THR A 45 -35.10 36.53 58.95
N ARG A 46 -34.10 36.88 59.76
CA ARG A 46 -32.73 36.36 59.63
C ARG A 46 -32.65 34.84 59.80
N ILE A 47 -33.38 34.29 60.76
CA ILE A 47 -33.44 32.83 60.96
C ILE A 47 -34.07 32.15 59.74
N LEU A 48 -35.16 32.69 59.20
CA LEU A 48 -35.81 32.14 58.01
C LEU A 48 -34.95 32.24 56.75
N ILE A 49 -34.15 33.31 56.63
CA ILE A 49 -33.15 33.45 55.56
C ILE A 49 -32.07 32.38 55.71
N TYR A 50 -31.53 32.18 56.91
CA TYR A 50 -30.57 31.11 57.18
C TYR A 50 -31.11 29.71 56.86
N LEU A 51 -32.41 29.51 57.07
CA LEU A 51 -33.08 28.25 56.77
C LEU A 51 -33.39 28.07 55.26
N ASP A 52 -33.06 29.02 54.40
CA ASP A 52 -33.42 29.08 52.98
C ASP A 52 -34.96 29.08 52.74
N VAL A 53 -35.72 29.61 53.69
CA VAL A 53 -37.18 29.82 53.57
C VAL A 53 -37.49 31.19 52.97
N LEU A 54 -36.61 32.15 53.19
CA LEU A 54 -36.65 33.51 52.65
C LEU A 54 -35.35 33.80 51.93
N THR A 55 -35.39 34.56 50.85
CA THR A 55 -34.17 35.16 50.29
C THR A 55 -33.90 36.53 50.89
N GLU A 56 -32.65 37.01 50.79
CA GLU A 56 -32.31 38.39 51.17
C GLU A 56 -33.04 39.42 50.31
N GLU A 57 -33.39 39.09 49.06
CA GLU A 57 -34.17 39.98 48.20
C GLU A 57 -35.63 40.11 48.66
N GLU A 58 -36.21 39.02 49.18
CA GLU A 58 -37.58 38.98 49.71
C GLU A 58 -37.72 39.69 51.07
N ARG A 59 -36.61 40.14 51.68
CA ARG A 59 -36.60 40.76 53.00
C ARG A 59 -37.46 42.03 53.03
N GLY A 60 -38.63 41.92 53.66
CA GLY A 60 -39.58 43.03 53.80
C GLY A 60 -40.35 43.36 52.51
N GLN A 61 -40.21 42.52 51.48
CA GLN A 61 -41.01 42.62 50.25
C GLN A 61 -42.26 41.75 50.38
N VAL A 62 -43.33 42.19 49.72
CA VAL A 62 -44.57 41.42 49.57
C VAL A 62 -44.78 41.22 48.08
N ASP A 63 -45.28 40.06 47.72
CA ASP A 63 -45.57 39.72 46.33
C ASP A 63 -46.44 40.81 45.67
N PHE A 64 -46.00 41.24 44.48
CA PHE A 64 -46.63 42.32 43.74
C PHE A 64 -48.08 41.96 43.36
N GLU A 65 -48.32 40.71 42.99
CA GLU A 65 -49.66 40.20 42.67
C GLU A 65 -50.60 40.26 43.89
N ALA A 66 -50.06 40.00 45.09
CA ALA A 66 -50.83 40.12 46.34
C ALA A 66 -51.11 41.58 46.71
N LEU A 67 -50.20 42.52 46.40
CA LEU A 67 -50.40 43.95 46.61
C LEU A 67 -51.46 44.54 45.66
N GLU A 68 -51.54 44.08 44.41
CA GLU A 68 -52.57 44.52 43.45
C GLU A 68 -54.01 44.21 43.91
N GLN A 69 -54.17 43.19 44.77
CA GLN A 69 -55.48 42.80 45.32
C GLN A 69 -55.92 43.66 46.52
N LEU A 70 -55.03 44.50 47.06
CA LEU A 70 -55.33 45.36 48.21
C LEU A 70 -55.85 46.73 47.77
N GLU A 71 -56.97 47.15 48.36
CA GLU A 71 -57.43 48.54 48.21
C GLU A 71 -56.50 49.49 49.00
N ASN A 72 -55.75 50.33 48.29
CA ASN A 72 -54.73 51.25 48.82
C ASN A 72 -53.49 50.53 49.41
N PRO A 73 -52.63 49.92 48.58
CA PRO A 73 -51.45 49.17 49.02
C PRO A 73 -50.48 49.97 49.90
N ASP A 74 -50.39 51.29 49.67
CA ASP A 74 -49.53 52.21 50.43
C ASP A 74 -49.85 52.25 51.93
N HIS A 75 -51.11 51.98 52.32
CA HIS A 75 -51.50 51.92 53.73
C HIS A 75 -51.04 50.63 54.44
N HIS A 76 -50.59 49.64 53.66
CA HIS A 76 -50.23 48.31 54.15
C HIS A 76 -48.71 48.05 54.19
N THR A 77 -47.90 49.10 54.04
CA THR A 77 -46.42 49.05 54.04
C THR A 77 -45.80 48.37 55.26
N THR A 78 -46.48 48.34 56.41
CA THR A 78 -46.03 47.60 57.61
C THR A 78 -46.82 46.31 57.84
N SER A 79 -48.14 46.33 57.61
CA SER A 79 -49.00 45.19 57.91
C SER A 79 -48.82 44.02 56.95
N ALA A 80 -48.60 44.29 55.66
CA ALA A 80 -48.46 43.25 54.65
C ALA A 80 -47.14 42.46 54.83
N PRO A 81 -45.96 43.09 55.00
CA PRO A 81 -44.73 42.35 55.30
C PRO A 81 -44.80 41.59 56.64
N ALA A 82 -45.43 42.16 57.66
CA ALA A 82 -45.59 41.47 58.95
C ALA A 82 -46.49 40.24 58.85
N MET A 83 -47.56 40.30 58.03
CA MET A 83 -48.44 39.18 57.80
C MET A 83 -47.74 38.09 56.98
N ASP A 84 -47.00 38.47 55.94
CA ASP A 84 -46.18 37.54 55.14
C ASP A 84 -45.17 36.80 56.01
N LEU A 85 -44.41 37.54 56.85
CA LEU A 85 -43.48 36.96 57.80
C LEU A 85 -44.17 35.98 58.76
N TYR A 86 -45.35 36.35 59.29
CA TYR A 86 -46.11 35.46 60.17
C TYR A 86 -46.54 34.16 59.46
N VAL A 87 -47.03 34.25 58.22
CA VAL A 87 -47.45 33.07 57.44
C VAL A 87 -46.25 32.14 57.20
N LYS A 88 -45.12 32.69 56.76
CA LYS A 88 -43.88 31.93 56.53
C LYS A 88 -43.35 31.29 57.82
N LEU A 89 -43.34 32.04 58.92
CA LEU A 89 -42.94 31.55 60.22
C LEU A 89 -43.85 30.43 60.72
N LYS A 90 -45.17 30.59 60.57
CA LYS A 90 -46.15 29.57 60.94
C LYS A 90 -45.93 28.27 60.16
N HIS A 91 -45.82 28.33 58.83
CA HIS A 91 -45.57 27.15 58.02
C HIS A 91 -44.24 26.48 58.39
N THR A 92 -43.19 27.25 58.63
CA THR A 92 -41.88 26.70 59.05
C THR A 92 -41.98 25.98 60.39
N LEU A 93 -42.69 26.57 61.36
CA LEU A 93 -42.91 25.95 62.67
C LEU A 93 -43.77 24.68 62.59
N GLU A 94 -44.74 24.65 61.70
CA GLU A 94 -45.54 23.45 61.39
C GLU A 94 -44.68 22.35 60.76
N MET A 95 -43.77 22.69 59.83
CA MET A 95 -42.85 21.74 59.20
C MET A 95 -41.88 21.08 60.18
N VAL A 96 -41.49 21.77 61.25
CA VAL A 96 -40.60 21.22 62.31
C VAL A 96 -41.37 20.57 63.46
N ASP A 97 -42.67 20.30 63.25
CA ASP A 97 -43.59 19.71 64.22
C ASP A 97 -43.56 20.43 65.59
N CYS A 98 -43.50 21.76 65.57
CA CYS A 98 -43.49 22.57 66.78
C CYS A 98 -44.80 22.34 67.57
N PRO A 99 -44.75 21.91 68.84
CA PRO A 99 -45.95 21.59 69.62
C PRO A 99 -46.68 22.85 70.10
N LEU A 100 -46.03 24.01 70.05
CA LEU A 100 -46.63 25.29 70.38
C LEU A 100 -47.18 25.94 69.12
N ILE A 101 -48.48 26.24 69.13
CA ILE A 101 -49.11 26.97 68.02
C ILE A 101 -48.70 28.44 68.11
N ILE A 102 -48.20 28.98 67.00
CA ILE A 102 -47.91 30.40 66.85
C ILE A 102 -49.17 31.17 66.44
N ASN A 103 -49.29 32.37 66.98
CA ASN A 103 -50.40 33.28 66.74
C ASN A 103 -49.82 34.62 66.26
N PHE A 104 -50.58 35.41 65.50
CA PHE A 104 -50.09 36.70 65.02
C PHE A 104 -49.69 37.68 66.15
N LYS A 105 -50.30 37.52 67.34
CA LYS A 105 -49.93 38.26 68.55
C LYS A 105 -48.47 38.01 68.96
N ASP A 106 -47.93 36.82 68.71
CA ASP A 106 -46.55 36.48 69.09
C ASP A 106 -45.51 37.24 68.27
N LEU A 107 -45.92 37.78 67.12
CA LEU A 107 -45.13 38.72 66.34
C LEU A 107 -45.36 40.16 66.84
N LEU A 108 -46.62 40.61 66.91
CA LEU A 108 -46.96 42.01 67.22
C LEU A 108 -46.69 42.44 68.68
N ARG A 109 -46.87 41.52 69.62
CA ARG A 109 -46.68 41.73 71.07
C ARG A 109 -45.99 40.50 71.64
N PRO A 110 -44.70 40.32 71.33
CA PRO A 110 -43.98 39.10 71.64
C PRO A 110 -43.90 38.90 73.16
N ASP A 111 -44.09 37.65 73.57
CA ASP A 111 -43.88 37.20 74.95
C ASP A 111 -42.52 36.51 75.05
N SER A 112 -41.71 36.88 76.04
CA SER A 112 -40.35 36.36 76.22
C SER A 112 -40.28 34.83 76.21
N SER A 113 -41.18 34.16 76.93
CA SER A 113 -41.15 32.69 77.02
C SER A 113 -41.56 32.02 75.71
N ARG A 114 -42.55 32.58 75.01
CA ARG A 114 -43.02 32.05 73.72
C ARG A 114 -42.00 32.31 72.61
N THR A 115 -41.40 33.50 72.56
CA THR A 115 -40.35 33.84 71.61
C THR A 115 -39.14 32.93 71.76
N GLU A 116 -38.68 32.68 72.99
CA GLU A 116 -37.59 31.73 73.25
C GLU A 116 -37.92 30.30 72.79
N PHE A 117 -39.18 29.87 72.97
CA PHE A 117 -39.63 28.56 72.51
C PHE A 117 -39.57 28.43 70.99
N PHE A 118 -40.13 29.41 70.26
CA PHE A 118 -40.16 29.38 68.81
C PHE A 118 -38.76 29.50 68.20
N ILE A 119 -37.92 30.38 68.73
CA ILE A 119 -36.51 30.46 68.32
C ILE A 119 -35.82 29.13 68.58
N SER A 120 -36.07 28.50 69.73
CA SER A 120 -35.45 27.21 70.04
C SER A 120 -35.85 26.12 69.03
N ALA A 121 -37.12 26.08 68.63
CA ALA A 121 -37.58 25.14 67.62
C ALA A 121 -36.90 25.35 66.26
N LEU A 122 -36.81 26.61 65.81
CA LEU A 122 -36.16 26.94 64.55
C LEU A 122 -34.66 26.65 64.58
N LEU A 123 -33.96 27.00 65.66
CA LEU A 123 -32.53 26.75 65.81
C LEU A 123 -32.22 25.25 65.93
N ASN A 124 -33.08 24.47 66.58
CA ASN A 124 -32.92 23.03 66.63
C ASN A 124 -32.97 22.42 65.21
N TYR A 125 -33.91 22.90 64.38
CA TYR A 125 -33.97 22.52 62.98
C TYR A 125 -32.74 23.01 62.19
N ALA A 126 -32.29 24.24 62.42
CA ALA A 126 -31.10 24.80 61.79
C ALA A 126 -29.86 23.92 62.05
N LEU A 127 -29.60 23.56 63.30
CA LEU A 127 -28.49 22.68 63.68
C LEU A 127 -28.62 21.28 63.06
N HIS A 128 -29.84 20.74 62.99
CA HIS A 128 -30.07 19.48 62.31
C HIS A 128 -29.81 19.58 60.80
N LYS A 129 -30.29 20.64 60.14
CA LYS A 129 -30.05 20.94 58.72
C LYS A 129 -28.54 21.00 58.47
N ASP A 130 -27.80 21.78 59.24
CA ASP A 130 -26.35 21.92 59.08
C ASP A 130 -25.64 20.58 59.22
N SER A 131 -25.96 19.80 60.26
CA SER A 131 -25.41 18.45 60.44
C SER A 131 -25.70 17.52 59.25
N LYS A 132 -26.89 17.61 58.63
CA LYS A 132 -27.21 16.83 57.42
C LYS A 132 -26.50 17.37 56.18
N MET A 133 -26.37 18.69 56.04
CA MET A 133 -25.64 19.32 54.93
C MET A 133 -24.15 18.97 54.97
N GLU A 134 -23.53 18.90 56.14
CA GLU A 134 -22.16 18.41 56.32
C GLU A 134 -21.97 16.98 55.80
N LEU A 135 -22.94 16.08 56.05
CA LEU A 135 -22.91 14.70 55.56
C LEU A 135 -23.09 14.62 54.04
N ILE A 136 -23.84 15.56 53.44
CA ILE A 136 -24.13 15.60 52.00
C ILE A 136 -23.05 16.38 51.23
N ARG A 137 -22.29 17.26 51.88
CA ARG A 137 -21.21 18.05 51.27
C ARG A 137 -20.29 17.24 50.34
N PRO A 138 -19.75 16.06 50.70
CA PRO A 138 -18.87 15.32 49.79
C PRO A 138 -19.59 14.89 48.50
N LEU A 139 -20.88 14.57 48.56
CA LEU A 139 -21.69 14.24 47.38
C LEU A 139 -21.94 15.48 46.52
N ALA A 140 -22.15 16.65 47.14
CA ALA A 140 -22.28 17.91 46.42
C ALA A 140 -20.97 18.29 45.72
N GLU A 141 -19.83 18.13 46.39
CA GLU A 141 -18.50 18.35 45.81
C GLU A 141 -18.21 17.38 44.66
N GLU A 142 -18.53 16.08 44.81
CA GLU A 142 -18.42 15.10 43.74
C GLU A 142 -19.31 15.47 42.54
N LEU A 143 -20.54 15.91 42.79
CA LEU A 143 -21.45 16.35 41.73
C LEU A 143 -20.92 17.58 40.98
N THR A 144 -20.32 18.55 41.69
CA THR A 144 -19.67 19.70 41.04
C THR A 144 -18.47 19.29 40.18
N LEU A 145 -17.67 18.31 40.64
CA LEU A 145 -16.55 17.78 39.86
C LEU A 145 -17.02 17.04 38.61
N LEU A 146 -18.07 16.21 38.72
CA LEU A 146 -18.66 15.50 37.60
C LEU A 146 -19.28 16.48 36.58
N ASP A 147 -19.93 17.54 37.04
CA ASP A 147 -20.47 18.60 36.18
C ASP A 147 -19.36 19.29 35.38
N GLU A 148 -18.23 19.59 36.01
CA GLU A 148 -17.05 20.16 35.34
C GLU A 148 -16.42 19.19 34.34
N GLN A 149 -16.26 17.91 34.70
CA GLN A 149 -15.79 16.88 33.77
C GLN A 149 -16.73 16.69 32.56
N ARG A 150 -18.04 16.78 32.79
CA ARG A 150 -19.05 16.74 31.72
C ARG A 150 -18.85 17.93 30.77
N ARG A 151 -18.73 19.16 31.29
CA ARG A 151 -18.49 20.35 30.47
C ARG A 151 -17.21 20.25 29.64
N GLN A 152 -16.12 19.75 30.24
CA GLN A 152 -14.85 19.56 29.52
C GLN A 152 -14.98 18.53 28.39
N SER A 153 -15.71 17.44 28.63
CA SER A 153 -15.97 16.42 27.62
C SER A 153 -16.85 16.95 26.49
N GLU A 154 -17.91 17.70 26.82
CA GLU A 154 -18.78 18.36 25.84
C GLU A 154 -18.00 19.35 24.96
N ALA A 155 -17.10 20.15 25.56
CA ALA A 155 -16.24 21.07 24.82
C ALA A 155 -15.29 20.32 23.85
N LYS A 156 -14.71 19.19 24.28
CA LYS A 156 -13.83 18.39 23.42
C LYS A 156 -14.60 17.70 22.30
N ILE A 157 -15.82 17.24 22.56
CA ILE A 157 -16.71 16.70 21.51
C ILE A 157 -17.03 17.79 20.48
N ALA A 158 -17.34 19.02 20.93
CA ALA A 158 -17.61 20.13 20.03
C ALA A 158 -16.38 20.46 19.15
N GLN A 159 -15.18 20.48 19.74
CA GLN A 159 -13.94 20.69 19.00
C GLN A 159 -13.70 19.60 17.94
N LEU A 160 -13.80 18.33 18.31
CA LEU A 160 -13.59 17.21 17.37
C LEU A 160 -14.63 17.21 16.25
N LYS A 161 -15.88 17.59 16.53
CA LYS A 161 -16.91 17.74 15.50
C LYS A 161 -16.58 18.85 14.50
N ALA A 162 -16.02 19.96 14.97
CA ALA A 162 -15.57 21.03 14.08
C ALA A 162 -14.41 20.57 13.20
N GLU A 163 -13.44 19.86 13.77
CA GLU A 163 -12.30 19.30 13.03
C GLU A 163 -12.74 18.27 11.96
N ILE A 164 -13.70 17.39 12.29
CA ILE A 164 -14.29 16.47 11.31
C ILE A 164 -14.96 17.24 10.16
N ALA A 165 -15.74 18.28 10.47
CA ALA A 165 -16.39 19.09 9.44
C ALA A 165 -15.37 19.80 8.53
N GLU A 166 -14.25 20.28 9.08
CA GLU A 166 -13.15 20.86 8.28
C GLU A 166 -12.52 19.82 7.34
N PHE A 167 -12.35 18.58 7.79
CA PHE A 167 -11.84 17.49 6.95
C PHE A 167 -12.83 17.09 5.86
N GLU A 168 -14.12 16.98 6.19
CA GLU A 168 -15.18 16.70 5.21
C GLU A 168 -15.25 17.79 4.14
N GLU A 169 -15.16 19.06 4.52
CA GLU A 169 -15.12 20.18 3.56
C GLU A 169 -13.84 20.14 2.69
N ALA A 170 -12.70 19.77 3.27
CA ALA A 170 -11.47 19.58 2.49
C ALA A 170 -11.61 18.41 1.49
N GLU A 171 -12.18 17.29 1.91
CA GLU A 171 -12.44 16.14 1.04
C GLU A 171 -13.40 16.49 -0.11
N GLU A 172 -14.48 17.22 0.17
CA GLU A 172 -15.39 17.70 -0.88
C GLU A 172 -14.71 18.63 -1.87
N ARG A 173 -13.81 19.51 -1.40
CA ARG A 173 -13.02 20.39 -2.28
C ARG A 173 -12.02 19.62 -3.14
N ASP A 174 -11.43 18.56 -2.61
CA ASP A 174 -10.39 17.77 -3.28
C ASP A 174 -10.98 16.69 -4.22
N SER A 175 -12.20 16.22 -3.94
CA SER A 175 -12.95 15.22 -4.71
C SER A 175 -12.95 15.43 -6.24
N PRO A 176 -13.26 16.63 -6.78
CA PRO A 176 -13.24 16.83 -8.24
C PRO A 176 -11.83 16.68 -8.84
N PHE A 177 -10.78 17.08 -8.14
CA PHE A 177 -9.40 16.93 -8.61
C PHE A 177 -8.97 15.46 -8.62
N VAL A 178 -9.37 14.70 -7.60
CA VAL A 178 -9.13 13.26 -7.55
C VAL A 178 -9.83 12.56 -8.72
N GLN A 179 -11.10 12.87 -8.97
CA GLN A 179 -11.84 12.30 -10.10
C GLN A 179 -11.21 12.66 -11.45
N GLU A 180 -10.77 13.90 -11.64
CA GLU A 180 -10.08 14.31 -12.88
C GLU A 180 -8.76 13.52 -13.08
N LEU A 181 -7.99 13.35 -12.01
CA LEU A 181 -6.76 12.55 -12.05
C LEU A 181 -7.03 11.07 -12.33
N GLU A 182 -8.06 10.49 -11.73
CA GLU A 182 -8.48 9.11 -11.98
C GLU A 182 -8.85 8.89 -13.44
N VAL A 183 -9.65 9.79 -14.02
CA VAL A 183 -9.99 9.75 -15.46
C VAL A 183 -8.71 9.85 -16.31
N GLY A 184 -7.79 10.77 -15.99
CA GLY A 184 -6.53 10.90 -16.72
C GLY A 184 -5.65 9.64 -16.64
N ILE A 185 -5.61 8.97 -15.48
CA ILE A 185 -4.91 7.70 -15.30
C ILE A 185 -5.53 6.60 -16.17
N GLU A 186 -6.85 6.52 -16.22
CA GLU A 186 -7.57 5.55 -17.06
C GLU A 186 -7.29 5.78 -18.55
N GLU A 187 -7.34 7.04 -19.01
CA GLU A 187 -7.05 7.40 -20.40
C GLU A 187 -5.61 7.04 -20.80
N LEU A 188 -4.63 7.38 -19.95
CA LEU A 188 -3.23 7.04 -20.19
C LEU A 188 -3.00 5.54 -20.19
N SER A 189 -3.62 4.81 -19.26
CA SER A 189 -3.55 3.35 -19.18
C SER A 189 -4.12 2.71 -20.45
N HIS A 190 -5.26 3.21 -20.94
CA HIS A 190 -5.84 2.79 -22.20
C HIS A 190 -4.89 3.07 -23.38
N LYS A 191 -4.27 4.26 -23.41
CA LYS A 191 -3.33 4.62 -24.47
C LYS A 191 -2.08 3.74 -24.49
N ILE A 192 -1.53 3.42 -23.32
CA ILE A 192 -0.41 2.49 -23.18
C ILE A 192 -0.79 1.10 -23.73
N ALA A 193 -1.98 0.60 -23.37
CA ALA A 193 -2.46 -0.69 -23.87
C ALA A 193 -2.61 -0.68 -25.40
N GLN A 194 -3.15 0.39 -25.98
CA GLN A 194 -3.25 0.57 -27.43
C GLN A 194 -1.86 0.56 -28.10
N LEU A 195 -0.93 1.38 -27.60
CA LEU A 195 0.43 1.48 -28.15
C LEU A 195 1.20 0.16 -28.06
N ASN A 196 1.02 -0.60 -26.97
CA ASN A 196 1.62 -1.94 -26.84
C ASN A 196 1.08 -2.91 -27.89
N ASN A 197 -0.22 -2.89 -28.18
CA ASN A 197 -0.81 -3.69 -29.25
C ASN A 197 -0.29 -3.27 -30.64
N GLU A 198 -0.18 -1.97 -30.88
CA GLU A 198 0.42 -1.44 -32.12
C GLU A 198 1.88 -1.89 -32.25
N GLN A 199 2.67 -1.80 -31.17
CA GLN A 199 4.06 -2.26 -31.15
C GLN A 199 4.18 -3.76 -31.44
N LEU A 200 3.31 -4.59 -30.86
CA LEU A 200 3.27 -6.03 -31.12
C LEU A 200 2.96 -6.32 -32.59
N SER A 201 1.98 -5.63 -33.18
CA SER A 201 1.63 -5.81 -34.59
C SER A 201 2.77 -5.35 -35.52
N LEU A 202 3.43 -4.22 -35.21
CA LEU A 202 4.58 -3.72 -35.97
C LEU A 202 5.78 -4.68 -35.88
N ARG A 203 6.02 -5.28 -34.72
CA ARG A 203 7.07 -6.30 -34.57
C ARG A 203 6.78 -7.52 -35.44
N ALA A 204 5.52 -7.98 -35.47
CA ALA A 204 5.12 -9.11 -36.32
C ALA A 204 5.32 -8.81 -37.81
N THR A 205 4.93 -7.61 -38.27
CA THR A 205 5.14 -7.21 -39.68
C THR A 205 6.62 -7.04 -40.01
N PHE A 206 7.42 -6.46 -39.10
CA PHE A 206 8.86 -6.35 -39.27
C PHE A 206 9.54 -7.72 -39.39
N HIS A 207 9.17 -8.69 -38.53
CA HIS A 207 9.66 -10.06 -38.63
C HIS A 207 9.32 -10.70 -39.98
N LYS A 208 8.07 -10.54 -40.44
CA LYS A 208 7.63 -11.05 -41.74
C LYS A 208 8.42 -10.43 -42.90
N LEU A 209 8.57 -9.11 -42.93
CA LEU A 209 9.36 -8.42 -43.97
C LEU A 209 10.83 -8.86 -43.96
N ARG A 210 11.40 -9.13 -42.78
CA ARG A 210 12.77 -9.65 -42.65
C ARG A 210 12.90 -11.06 -43.20
N GLU A 211 11.92 -11.94 -42.95
CA GLU A 211 11.87 -13.28 -43.54
C GLU A 211 11.75 -13.21 -45.07
N GLU A 212 10.86 -12.37 -45.59
CA GLU A 212 10.71 -12.14 -47.04
C GLU A 212 12.01 -11.61 -47.67
N SER A 213 12.70 -10.67 -47.00
CA SER A 213 14.01 -10.17 -47.44
C SER A 213 15.05 -11.28 -47.50
N ALA A 214 15.15 -12.10 -46.45
CA ALA A 214 16.09 -13.22 -46.41
C ALA A 214 15.76 -14.28 -47.49
N GLU A 215 14.48 -14.51 -47.78
CA GLU A 215 14.07 -15.38 -48.88
C GLU A 215 14.46 -14.80 -50.25
N MET A 216 14.31 -13.49 -50.45
CA MET A 216 14.79 -12.81 -51.66
C MET A 216 16.31 -12.89 -51.79
N ASP A 217 17.07 -12.67 -50.73
CA ASP A 217 18.54 -12.81 -50.73
C ASP A 217 18.98 -14.23 -51.10
N ASN A 218 18.27 -15.25 -50.60
CA ASN A 218 18.49 -16.64 -50.99
C ASN A 218 18.17 -16.89 -52.48
N LYS A 219 17.09 -16.31 -52.99
CA LYS A 219 16.74 -16.38 -54.43
C LYS A 219 17.78 -15.68 -55.30
N ILE A 220 18.29 -14.53 -54.88
CA ILE A 220 19.37 -13.81 -55.56
C ILE A 220 20.63 -14.68 -55.58
N SER A 221 21.06 -15.18 -54.43
CA SER A 221 22.24 -16.05 -54.32
C SER A 221 22.13 -17.30 -55.20
N LYS A 222 20.92 -17.90 -55.26
CA LYS A 222 20.64 -19.02 -56.18
C LYS A 222 20.73 -18.60 -57.64
N ALA A 223 20.14 -17.48 -58.02
CA ALA A 223 20.18 -16.98 -59.40
C ALA A 223 21.62 -16.62 -59.83
N GLU A 224 22.43 -16.05 -58.92
CA GLU A 224 23.85 -15.80 -59.15
C GLU A 224 24.64 -17.09 -59.36
N PHE A 225 24.38 -18.11 -58.53
CA PHE A 225 24.98 -19.43 -58.69
C PHE A 225 24.60 -20.07 -60.03
N ASP A 226 23.31 -20.09 -60.37
CA ASP A 226 22.79 -20.62 -61.63
C ASP A 226 23.39 -19.87 -62.84
N LEU A 227 23.55 -18.54 -62.72
CA LEU A 227 24.21 -17.72 -63.74
C LEU A 227 25.68 -18.11 -63.92
N VAL A 228 26.43 -18.27 -62.83
CA VAL A 228 27.83 -18.71 -62.88
C VAL A 228 27.94 -20.10 -63.52
N GLN A 229 27.04 -21.02 -63.16
CA GLN A 229 26.97 -22.35 -63.78
C GLN A 229 26.70 -22.25 -65.28
N ALA A 230 25.69 -21.46 -65.68
CA ALA A 230 25.36 -21.27 -67.09
C ALA A 230 26.51 -20.62 -67.88
N VAL A 231 27.24 -19.67 -67.29
CA VAL A 231 28.44 -19.06 -67.89
C VAL A 231 29.55 -20.11 -68.06
N GLN A 232 29.76 -20.97 -67.06
CA GLN A 232 30.75 -22.05 -67.13
C GLN A 232 30.36 -23.08 -68.19
N GLU A 233 29.10 -23.50 -68.26
CA GLU A 233 28.58 -24.38 -69.30
C GLU A 233 28.68 -23.75 -70.68
N ASN A 234 28.40 -22.45 -70.82
CA ASN A 234 28.59 -21.72 -72.08
C ASN A 234 30.07 -21.71 -72.50
N ALA A 235 31.00 -21.51 -71.56
CA ALA A 235 32.44 -21.60 -71.82
C ALA A 235 32.85 -23.02 -72.25
N ASN A 236 32.33 -24.06 -71.59
CA ASN A 236 32.56 -25.45 -71.96
C ASN A 236 32.02 -25.75 -73.37
N LEU A 237 30.79 -25.34 -73.69
CA LEU A 237 30.22 -25.49 -75.03
C LEU A 237 31.01 -24.70 -76.08
N ARG A 238 31.42 -23.46 -75.79
CA ARG A 238 32.32 -22.67 -76.65
C ARG A 238 33.66 -23.35 -76.89
N SER A 239 34.17 -24.14 -75.94
CA SER A 239 35.40 -24.91 -76.12
C SER A 239 35.23 -26.10 -77.08
N LEU A 240 34.01 -26.65 -77.18
CA LEU A 240 33.66 -27.71 -78.14
C LEU A 240 33.37 -27.15 -79.55
N ILE A 241 33.13 -25.85 -79.67
CA ILE A 241 32.99 -25.18 -80.97
C ILE A 241 34.40 -24.97 -81.56
N VAL A 242 34.60 -25.49 -82.76
CA VAL A 242 35.81 -25.27 -83.55
C VAL A 242 36.03 -23.76 -83.75
N GLN A 243 37.08 -23.20 -83.13
CA GLN A 243 37.32 -21.76 -83.08
C GLN A 243 37.67 -21.13 -84.44
N SER A 244 38.06 -21.93 -85.43
CA SER A 244 38.33 -21.46 -86.79
C SER A 244 38.10 -22.59 -87.82
N PRO A 245 36.87 -22.72 -88.32
CA PRO A 245 36.53 -23.68 -89.37
C PRO A 245 37.40 -23.46 -90.62
N ASP A 246 37.68 -22.21 -90.97
CA ASP A 246 38.48 -21.82 -92.14
C ASP A 246 39.94 -22.29 -92.06
N LYS A 247 40.56 -22.31 -90.87
CA LYS A 247 41.93 -22.83 -90.69
C LYS A 247 42.00 -24.34 -90.83
N LEU A 248 40.99 -25.08 -90.35
CA LEU A 248 40.91 -26.52 -90.54
C LEU A 248 40.60 -26.89 -92.00
N GLN A 249 39.76 -26.09 -92.67
CA GLN A 249 39.48 -26.25 -94.09
C GLN A 249 40.71 -25.91 -94.96
N GLY A 250 41.48 -24.88 -94.60
CA GLY A 250 42.76 -24.55 -95.22
C GLY A 250 43.82 -25.65 -95.04
N ALA A 251 43.98 -26.19 -93.82
CA ALA A 251 44.90 -27.30 -93.57
C ALA A 251 44.49 -28.60 -94.29
N LEU A 252 43.20 -28.83 -94.51
CA LEU A 252 42.69 -29.97 -95.27
C LEU A 252 42.95 -29.79 -96.78
N GLU A 253 42.72 -28.60 -97.32
CA GLU A 253 43.03 -28.26 -98.73
C GLU A 253 44.54 -28.27 -99.00
N GLU A 254 45.36 -27.81 -98.06
CA GLU A 254 46.82 -27.90 -98.14
C GLU A 254 47.30 -29.37 -98.13
N LYS A 255 46.72 -30.23 -97.27
CA LYS A 255 47.00 -31.67 -97.31
C LYS A 255 46.54 -32.33 -98.61
N LYS A 256 45.45 -31.87 -99.25
CA LYS A 256 45.07 -32.34 -100.59
C LYS A 256 46.07 -31.91 -101.65
N LEU A 257 46.57 -30.67 -101.59
CA LEU A 257 47.60 -30.15 -102.50
C LEU A 257 48.90 -30.96 -102.39
N VAL A 258 49.36 -31.24 -101.17
CA VAL A 258 50.54 -32.09 -100.93
C VAL A 258 50.31 -33.52 -101.45
N LEU A 259 49.08 -34.05 -101.36
CA LEU A 259 48.73 -35.37 -101.90
C LEU A 259 48.72 -35.39 -103.44
N GLU A 260 48.27 -34.31 -104.08
CA GLU A 260 48.33 -34.15 -105.55
C GLU A 260 49.77 -33.98 -106.06
N GLU A 261 50.62 -33.23 -105.34
CA GLU A 261 52.04 -33.09 -105.67
C GLU A 261 52.82 -34.40 -105.52
N THR A 262 52.57 -35.15 -104.45
CA THR A 262 53.18 -36.48 -104.25
C THR A 262 52.76 -37.48 -105.32
N LYS A 263 51.49 -37.47 -105.76
CA LYS A 263 51.02 -38.25 -106.93
C LYS A 263 51.65 -37.84 -108.26
N LYS A 264 51.96 -36.55 -108.47
CA LYS A 264 52.68 -36.09 -109.67
C LYS A 264 54.14 -36.51 -109.65
N ALA A 265 54.80 -36.43 -108.49
CA ALA A 265 56.17 -36.88 -108.30
C ALA A 265 56.31 -38.41 -108.50
N GLU A 266 55.33 -39.19 -108.03
CA GLU A 266 55.23 -40.64 -108.28
C GLU A 266 55.13 -40.95 -109.78
N ARG A 267 54.30 -40.20 -110.53
CA ARG A 267 54.13 -40.40 -111.98
C ARG A 267 55.41 -40.11 -112.77
N LEU A 268 56.13 -39.05 -112.41
CA LEU A 268 57.44 -38.71 -113.00
C LEU A 268 58.52 -39.74 -112.64
N ALA A 269 58.48 -40.31 -111.44
CA ALA A 269 59.38 -41.40 -111.03
C ALA A 269 59.09 -42.69 -111.81
N MET A 270 57.83 -42.95 -112.16
CA MET A 270 57.43 -44.10 -112.99
C MET A 270 57.90 -43.97 -114.44
N GLU A 271 57.73 -42.79 -115.07
CA GLU A 271 58.21 -42.53 -116.45
C GLU A 271 59.74 -42.63 -116.54
N THR A 272 60.46 -42.09 -115.55
CA THR A 272 61.94 -42.18 -115.50
C THR A 272 62.43 -43.60 -115.22
N PHE A 273 61.63 -44.44 -114.54
CA PHE A 273 61.91 -45.86 -114.36
C PHE A 273 61.74 -46.64 -115.67
N GLU A 274 60.69 -46.37 -116.44
CA GLU A 274 60.44 -47.00 -117.74
C GLU A 274 61.51 -46.62 -118.79
N GLU A 275 61.97 -45.37 -118.82
CA GLU A 275 63.10 -44.95 -119.67
C GLU A 275 64.41 -45.66 -119.29
N LYS A 276 64.71 -45.81 -117.99
CA LYS A 276 65.91 -46.53 -117.53
C LYS A 276 65.82 -48.04 -117.77
N ALA A 277 64.64 -48.63 -117.73
CA ALA A 277 64.42 -50.03 -118.08
C ALA A 277 64.69 -50.30 -119.58
N ALA A 278 64.28 -49.39 -120.47
CA ALA A 278 64.56 -49.47 -121.91
C ALA A 278 66.07 -49.34 -122.24
N ILE A 279 66.80 -48.50 -121.50
CA ILE A 279 68.25 -48.35 -121.65
C ILE A 279 68.98 -49.62 -121.17
N LEU A 280 68.53 -50.26 -120.09
CA LEU A 280 69.11 -51.51 -119.58
C LEU A 280 69.01 -52.67 -120.59
N GLU A 281 67.92 -52.77 -121.35
CA GLU A 281 67.73 -53.81 -122.38
C GLU A 281 68.72 -53.67 -123.57
N VAL A 282 69.13 -52.43 -123.89
CA VAL A 282 70.15 -52.14 -124.90
C VAL A 282 71.56 -52.44 -124.38
N TYR A 283 71.83 -52.13 -123.11
CA TYR A 283 73.10 -52.47 -122.45
C TYR A 283 73.28 -53.99 -122.25
N GLU A 284 72.20 -54.75 -122.01
CA GLU A 284 72.26 -56.21 -121.87
C GLU A 284 72.63 -56.93 -123.19
N LYS A 285 72.20 -56.37 -124.33
CA LYS A 285 72.61 -56.83 -125.68
C LYS A 285 74.07 -56.49 -126.01
N ALA A 286 74.61 -55.39 -125.46
CA ALA A 286 76.02 -55.03 -125.59
C ALA A 286 76.94 -55.83 -124.64
N PHE A 287 76.48 -56.12 -123.41
CA PHE A 287 77.22 -56.88 -122.40
C PHE A 287 77.48 -58.34 -122.83
N LYS A 288 76.55 -58.97 -123.56
CA LYS A 288 76.77 -60.30 -124.16
C LYS A 288 77.89 -60.34 -125.21
N LYS A 289 78.21 -59.22 -125.87
CA LYS A 289 79.34 -59.11 -126.82
C LYS A 289 80.67 -58.83 -126.11
N MET A 290 80.67 -58.03 -125.02
CA MET A 290 81.87 -57.72 -124.21
C MET A 290 82.29 -58.85 -123.26
N SER A 291 81.36 -59.70 -122.81
CA SER A 291 81.65 -60.88 -122.00
C SER A 291 82.61 -61.89 -122.68
N LYS A 292 82.64 -61.93 -124.02
CA LYS A 292 83.59 -62.78 -124.77
C LYS A 292 85.00 -62.19 -124.88
N SER A 293 85.20 -60.87 -124.74
CA SER A 293 86.55 -60.26 -124.76
C SER A 293 87.15 -60.05 -123.36
N SER A 294 86.31 -60.10 -122.31
CA SER A 294 86.73 -59.94 -120.90
C SER A 294 87.42 -61.20 -120.33
N ALA A 295 87.15 -62.39 -120.89
CA ALA A 295 87.79 -63.64 -120.46
C ALA A 295 89.30 -63.73 -120.77
N GLN A 296 89.86 -62.83 -121.58
CA GLN A 296 91.27 -62.83 -121.98
C GLN A 296 92.14 -61.80 -121.25
N LEU A 297 91.60 -60.99 -120.33
CA LEU A 297 92.29 -59.77 -119.87
C LEU A 297 92.25 -59.49 -118.36
N GLN A 298 91.97 -60.46 -117.50
CA GLN A 298 92.17 -60.23 -116.06
C GLN A 298 92.51 -61.50 -115.25
N LEU A 299 93.39 -62.29 -115.87
CA LEU A 299 94.44 -63.09 -115.22
C LEU A 299 95.58 -62.18 -114.66
N ILE A 300 95.35 -60.87 -114.62
CA ILE A 300 96.28 -59.81 -114.22
C ILE A 300 95.47 -58.76 -113.43
N ASN A 301 94.97 -59.13 -112.24
CA ASN A 301 94.88 -58.18 -111.10
C ASN A 301 94.56 -58.84 -109.75
N GLU A 302 94.86 -60.13 -109.57
CA GLU A 302 95.20 -60.59 -108.23
C GLU A 302 96.42 -59.79 -107.77
N GLN A 303 96.34 -59.26 -106.54
CA GLN A 303 97.31 -58.39 -105.88
C GLN A 303 97.14 -56.88 -106.15
N VAL A 304 96.21 -56.25 -105.43
CA VAL A 304 96.48 -55.18 -104.45
C VAL A 304 95.13 -54.71 -103.84
N THR A 305 94.86 -55.17 -102.61
CA THR A 305 94.13 -54.50 -101.49
C THR A 305 92.70 -53.99 -101.76
N ASN A 306 91.59 -54.38 -101.10
CA ASN A 306 91.28 -54.82 -99.73
C ASN A 306 91.91 -54.01 -98.59
N VAL A 307 91.17 -53.02 -98.07
CA VAL A 307 90.53 -52.95 -96.72
C VAL A 307 89.86 -51.55 -96.54
N LYS A 308 88.52 -51.43 -96.67
CA LYS A 308 87.44 -51.45 -95.64
C LYS A 308 87.19 -50.09 -94.95
N ALA A 309 86.06 -49.42 -95.23
CA ALA A 309 84.72 -49.62 -94.61
C ALA A 309 84.60 -48.80 -93.30
N ILE A 310 83.78 -47.74 -93.23
CA ILE A 310 82.31 -47.77 -93.01
C ILE A 310 81.91 -48.94 -92.12
N GLU A 311 81.58 -48.65 -90.85
CA GLU A 311 80.58 -49.30 -89.99
C GLU A 311 80.92 -49.14 -88.51
N LYS A 312 80.34 -48.10 -87.88
CA LYS A 312 79.76 -48.15 -86.52
C LYS A 312 79.22 -46.76 -86.17
N ASP A 313 77.94 -46.54 -86.41
CA ASP A 313 76.88 -46.73 -85.42
C ASP A 313 76.89 -45.72 -84.27
N LEU A 314 75.90 -44.84 -84.30
CA LEU A 314 74.68 -45.05 -83.51
C LEU A 314 74.91 -45.52 -82.06
N LYS A 315 75.77 -44.77 -81.34
CA LYS A 315 75.91 -44.80 -79.88
C LYS A 315 76.12 -43.40 -79.32
N ALA A 316 75.12 -42.53 -79.41
CA ALA A 316 75.01 -41.37 -78.51
C ALA A 316 73.59 -40.75 -78.46
N GLN A 317 72.55 -41.56 -78.29
CA GLN A 317 71.48 -41.19 -77.37
C GLN A 317 71.54 -42.16 -76.18
N LYS A 318 72.14 -41.71 -75.08
CA LYS A 318 71.89 -42.24 -73.72
C LYS A 318 72.53 -41.37 -72.64
N ALA A 319 71.72 -40.48 -72.07
CA ALA A 319 71.67 -39.98 -70.68
C ALA A 319 71.16 -38.52 -70.71
N LYS A 320 70.01 -38.10 -70.17
CA LYS A 320 69.01 -38.59 -69.18
C LYS A 320 67.80 -37.62 -69.35
N LEU A 321 66.50 -37.95 -69.32
CA LEU A 321 65.68 -38.86 -68.51
C LEU A 321 65.87 -38.69 -66.99
N ASN A 322 64.95 -37.95 -66.37
CA ASN A 322 64.11 -38.35 -65.24
C ASN A 322 62.82 -37.50 -65.34
N GLU A 323 61.72 -38.10 -65.83
CA GLU A 323 60.53 -38.50 -65.02
C GLU A 323 59.69 -37.27 -64.62
N ASP A 324 58.46 -37.03 -65.09
CA ASP A 324 57.33 -37.91 -65.42
C ASP A 324 56.99 -38.93 -64.32
N GLU A 325 56.62 -38.40 -63.14
CA GLU A 325 55.59 -39.01 -62.32
C GLU A 325 54.84 -37.95 -61.50
N ALA A 326 53.50 -38.01 -61.58
CA ALA A 326 52.51 -37.32 -60.74
C ALA A 326 52.16 -35.86 -61.06
N LEU A 327 51.24 -35.73 -62.01
CA LEU A 327 49.98 -34.99 -61.83
C LEU A 327 49.52 -34.84 -60.36
N TYR A 328 48.79 -33.75 -60.12
CA TYR A 328 47.79 -33.64 -59.06
C TYR A 328 48.31 -33.53 -57.62
N LYS A 329 48.79 -32.34 -57.25
CA LYS A 329 48.49 -31.72 -55.95
C LYS A 329 48.77 -30.21 -55.98
N SER A 330 47.70 -29.44 -55.76
CA SER A 330 47.71 -28.18 -54.99
C SER A 330 48.56 -27.03 -55.57
N LEU A 331 48.05 -26.13 -56.41
CA LEU A 331 46.99 -25.16 -56.06
C LEU A 331 47.20 -24.47 -54.70
N GLU A 332 48.45 -24.23 -54.30
CA GLU A 332 48.80 -23.57 -53.04
C GLU A 332 50.04 -22.67 -53.16
N ALA A 333 50.08 -21.81 -54.19
CA ALA A 333 51.16 -20.82 -54.33
C ALA A 333 50.77 -19.58 -55.16
N LYS A 334 49.55 -19.07 -54.99
CA LYS A 334 49.12 -17.74 -55.47
C LYS A 334 48.47 -16.90 -54.35
N VAL A 335 48.92 -17.08 -53.11
CA VAL A 335 48.35 -16.37 -51.92
C VAL A 335 49.29 -15.28 -51.34
N VAL A 336 50.52 -15.11 -51.83
CA VAL A 336 51.53 -14.27 -51.12
C VAL A 336 51.53 -12.77 -51.49
N GLU A 337 50.61 -12.26 -52.31
CA GLU A 337 50.53 -10.81 -52.60
C GLU A 337 49.17 -10.13 -52.32
N ARG A 338 48.38 -10.67 -51.38
CA ARG A 338 47.32 -9.91 -50.69
C ARG A 338 47.33 -10.06 -49.16
N GLU A 339 48.53 -10.23 -48.60
CA GLU A 339 48.75 -10.44 -47.16
C GLU A 339 49.30 -9.21 -46.40
N ARG A 340 49.02 -7.99 -46.89
CA ARG A 340 49.49 -6.74 -46.23
C ARG A 340 48.46 -5.64 -45.98
N THR A 341 47.18 -5.85 -46.22
CA THR A 341 46.13 -4.84 -45.88
C THR A 341 44.97 -5.40 -45.05
N GLY A 342 45.11 -6.59 -44.47
CA GLY A 342 44.14 -7.19 -43.53
C GLY A 342 44.58 -7.20 -42.06
N LYS A 343 45.76 -6.64 -41.73
CA LYS A 343 46.37 -6.71 -40.38
C LYS A 343 46.15 -5.46 -39.50
N THR A 344 45.22 -4.58 -39.87
CA THR A 344 44.84 -3.40 -39.06
C THR A 344 43.42 -3.50 -38.50
N TRP A 345 42.70 -4.61 -38.72
CA TRP A 345 41.32 -4.81 -38.23
C TRP A 345 41.12 -6.12 -37.43
N SER A 346 42.20 -6.81 -37.07
CA SER A 346 42.16 -8.05 -36.26
C SER A 346 42.74 -7.88 -34.84
N ILE A 347 43.12 -6.66 -34.45
CA ILE A 347 43.64 -6.36 -33.10
C ILE A 347 42.70 -5.41 -32.31
N CYS A 348 41.71 -4.78 -32.94
CA CYS A 348 40.84 -3.79 -32.28
C CYS A 348 39.38 -4.22 -32.05
N LEU A 349 38.93 -5.37 -32.56
CA LEU A 349 37.55 -5.84 -32.38
C LEU A 349 37.32 -6.67 -31.11
N PRO A 350 38.24 -7.57 -30.68
CA PRO A 350 38.06 -8.29 -29.41
C PRO A 350 38.18 -7.40 -28.16
N SER A 351 38.99 -6.33 -28.20
CA SER A 351 39.23 -5.48 -27.02
C SER A 351 38.06 -4.54 -26.67
N LEU A 352 37.21 -4.15 -27.63
CA LEU A 352 36.04 -3.31 -27.37
C LEU A 352 34.82 -4.16 -26.97
N GLU A 353 34.60 -5.33 -27.59
CA GLU A 353 33.52 -6.25 -27.19
C GLU A 353 33.76 -6.86 -25.81
N ILE A 354 34.99 -7.27 -25.49
CA ILE A 354 35.32 -7.81 -24.15
C ILE A 354 35.25 -6.71 -23.08
N MET A 355 35.61 -5.46 -23.40
CA MET A 355 35.51 -4.34 -22.46
C MET A 355 34.05 -3.94 -22.21
N PHE A 356 33.19 -3.93 -23.23
CA PHE A 356 31.77 -3.61 -23.08
C PHE A 356 31.00 -4.73 -22.36
N LEU A 357 31.31 -6.00 -22.63
CA LEU A 357 30.76 -7.14 -21.89
C LEU A 357 31.20 -7.15 -20.43
N ASN A 358 32.47 -6.86 -20.14
CA ASN A 358 32.94 -6.75 -18.76
C ASN A 358 32.32 -5.55 -18.02
N PHE A 359 32.16 -4.41 -18.69
CA PHE A 359 31.48 -3.23 -18.11
C PHE A 359 30.01 -3.51 -17.79
N LEU A 360 29.28 -4.17 -18.71
CA LEU A 360 27.90 -4.59 -18.47
C LEU A 360 27.81 -5.68 -17.39
N HIS A 361 28.74 -6.63 -17.35
CA HIS A 361 28.79 -7.68 -16.33
C HIS A 361 29.07 -7.10 -14.94
N GLU A 362 30.03 -6.17 -14.81
CA GLU A 362 30.36 -5.52 -13.54
C GLU A 362 29.19 -4.63 -13.08
N SER A 363 28.53 -3.92 -14.01
CA SER A 363 27.34 -3.12 -13.71
C SER A 363 26.16 -3.98 -13.25
N LEU A 364 25.91 -5.12 -13.90
CA LEU A 364 24.88 -6.08 -13.45
C LEU A 364 25.21 -6.67 -12.07
N LYS A 365 26.48 -7.00 -11.82
CA LYS A 365 26.94 -7.53 -10.53
C LYS A 365 26.81 -6.50 -9.41
N GLN A 366 27.03 -5.21 -9.72
CA GLN A 366 26.83 -4.11 -8.79
C GLN A 366 25.34 -3.91 -8.50
N LEU A 367 24.48 -3.95 -9.52
CA LEU A 367 23.03 -3.84 -9.37
C LEU A 367 22.44 -5.01 -8.54
N GLU A 368 22.95 -6.23 -8.74
CA GLU A 368 22.53 -7.40 -7.95
C GLU A 368 22.92 -7.26 -6.48
N LYS A 369 24.11 -6.71 -6.18
CA LYS A 369 24.53 -6.42 -4.80
C LYS A 369 23.68 -5.32 -4.17
N GLU A 370 23.39 -4.26 -4.90
CA GLU A 370 22.52 -3.17 -4.42
C GLU A 370 21.11 -3.67 -4.13
N LYS A 371 20.56 -4.51 -5.02
CA LYS A 371 19.29 -5.20 -4.81
C LYS A 371 19.33 -6.09 -3.57
N GLN A 372 20.41 -6.85 -3.37
CA GLN A 372 20.55 -7.70 -2.19
C GLN A 372 20.60 -6.89 -0.90
N VAL A 373 21.38 -5.80 -0.87
CA VAL A 373 21.46 -4.88 0.28
C VAL A 373 20.09 -4.26 0.58
N MET A 374 19.34 -3.84 -0.46
CA MET A 374 17.99 -3.32 -0.28
C MET A 374 17.06 -4.39 0.27
N PHE A 375 17.09 -5.62 -0.26
CA PHE A 375 16.28 -6.73 0.27
C PHE A 375 16.60 -7.04 1.73
N ASP A 376 17.88 -7.04 2.10
CA ASP A 376 18.32 -7.30 3.47
C ASP A 376 17.85 -6.16 4.42
N ASP A 377 17.90 -4.90 3.97
CA ASP A 377 17.42 -3.75 4.74
C ASP A 377 15.89 -3.77 4.92
N TRP A 378 15.13 -4.02 3.84
CA TRP A 378 13.67 -4.20 3.92
C TRP A 378 13.28 -5.37 4.81
N THR A 379 14.03 -6.48 4.76
CA THR A 379 13.80 -7.64 5.63
C THR A 379 14.07 -7.30 7.09
N LYS A 380 15.11 -6.50 7.36
CA LYS A 380 15.41 -6.02 8.72
C LYS A 380 14.30 -5.10 9.25
N GLN A 381 13.88 -4.11 8.47
CA GLN A 381 12.79 -3.19 8.84
C GLN A 381 11.48 -3.95 9.09
N LEU A 382 11.16 -4.94 8.24
CA LEU A 382 9.98 -5.79 8.42
C LEU A 382 10.02 -6.58 9.73
N ASN A 383 11.19 -7.14 10.08
CA ASN A 383 11.36 -7.88 11.32
C ASN A 383 11.27 -6.98 12.57
N GLU A 384 11.85 -5.78 12.52
CA GLU A 384 11.71 -4.78 13.60
C GLU A 384 10.25 -4.37 13.77
N LEU A 385 9.53 -4.07 12.68
CA LEU A 385 8.12 -3.71 12.74
C LEU A 385 7.26 -4.86 13.27
N LYS A 386 7.58 -6.11 12.90
CA LYS A 386 6.90 -7.30 13.42
C LYS A 386 7.08 -7.45 14.93
N LEU A 387 8.28 -7.23 15.44
CA LEU A 387 8.56 -7.24 16.88
C LEU A 387 7.81 -6.13 17.62
N GLU A 388 7.78 -4.92 17.06
CA GLU A 388 7.06 -3.77 17.62
C GLU A 388 5.55 -4.06 17.71
N VAL A 389 4.93 -4.55 16.62
CA VAL A 389 3.50 -4.92 16.59
C VAL A 389 3.20 -6.02 17.61
N GLU A 390 4.07 -7.03 17.71
CA GLU A 390 3.88 -8.13 18.64
C GLU A 390 4.03 -7.70 20.10
N SER A 391 4.90 -6.72 20.39
CA SER A 391 5.00 -6.11 21.72
C SER A 391 3.73 -5.32 22.10
N ARG A 392 3.18 -4.53 21.16
CA ARG A 392 1.94 -3.78 21.36
C ARG A 392 0.75 -4.70 21.55
N ARG A 393 0.68 -5.81 20.80
CA ARG A 393 -0.35 -6.84 20.98
C ARG A 393 -0.35 -7.38 22.41
N ARG A 394 0.82 -7.77 22.93
CA ARG A 394 0.93 -8.29 24.32
C ARG A 394 0.53 -7.25 25.36
N LEU A 395 0.90 -5.98 25.15
CA LEU A 395 0.50 -4.89 26.06
C LEU A 395 -1.03 -4.72 26.07
N LEU A 396 -1.67 -4.77 24.90
CA LEU A 396 -3.13 -4.68 24.78
C LEU A 396 -3.83 -5.89 25.43
N GLU A 397 -3.31 -7.11 25.24
CA GLU A 397 -3.83 -8.31 25.90
C GLU A 397 -3.74 -8.20 27.43
N SER A 398 -2.63 -7.69 27.97
CA SER A 398 -2.50 -7.45 29.41
C SER A 398 -3.55 -6.46 29.92
N ARG A 399 -3.72 -5.33 29.21
CA ARG A 399 -4.71 -4.31 29.58
C ARG A 399 -6.14 -4.84 29.50
N GLN A 400 -6.43 -5.68 28.50
CA GLN A 400 -7.73 -6.32 28.37
C GLN A 400 -8.01 -7.22 29.56
N ASN A 401 -7.06 -8.07 29.96
CA ASN A 401 -7.21 -8.95 31.12
C ASN A 401 -7.43 -8.14 32.42
N ASP A 402 -6.72 -7.03 32.59
CA ASP A 402 -6.89 -6.14 33.76
C ASP A 402 -8.30 -5.53 33.78
N VAL A 403 -8.80 -5.06 32.63
CA VAL A 403 -10.16 -4.51 32.51
C VAL A 403 -11.20 -5.59 32.78
N GLU A 404 -11.06 -6.78 32.20
CA GLU A 404 -11.97 -7.90 32.43
C GLU A 404 -12.02 -8.30 33.91
N SER A 405 -10.88 -8.31 34.60
CA SER A 405 -10.82 -8.55 36.05
C SER A 405 -11.57 -7.49 36.85
N VAL A 406 -11.40 -6.20 36.52
CA VAL A 406 -12.09 -5.11 37.20
C VAL A 406 -13.60 -5.17 36.95
N VAL A 407 -14.00 -5.43 35.70
CA VAL A 407 -15.42 -5.57 35.35
C VAL A 407 -16.06 -6.74 36.11
N ALA A 408 -15.38 -7.89 36.20
CA ALA A 408 -15.88 -9.04 36.97
C ALA A 408 -16.09 -8.67 38.46
N MET A 409 -15.12 -7.99 39.08
CA MET A 409 -15.25 -7.53 40.48
C MET A 409 -16.43 -6.57 40.67
N VAL A 410 -16.59 -5.60 39.77
CA VAL A 410 -17.69 -4.61 39.85
C VAL A 410 -19.05 -5.28 39.64
N VAL A 411 -19.14 -6.25 38.71
CA VAL A 411 -20.36 -7.03 38.48
C VAL A 411 -20.75 -7.83 39.72
N ASP A 412 -19.78 -8.50 40.35
CA ASP A 412 -20.02 -9.27 41.57
C ASP A 412 -20.46 -8.35 42.73
N GLU A 413 -19.81 -7.21 42.92
CA GLU A 413 -20.15 -6.24 43.95
C GLU A 413 -21.56 -5.65 43.74
N ASN A 414 -21.90 -5.28 42.51
CA ASN A 414 -23.22 -4.78 42.16
C ASN A 414 -24.31 -5.85 42.34
N THR A 415 -24.01 -7.11 42.00
CA THR A 415 -24.91 -8.24 42.21
C THR A 415 -25.15 -8.48 43.71
N ALA A 416 -24.10 -8.39 44.53
CA ALA A 416 -24.21 -8.49 45.98
C ALA A 416 -25.07 -7.36 46.57
N LYS A 417 -24.83 -6.11 46.17
CA LYS A 417 -25.63 -4.95 46.58
C LYS A 417 -27.10 -5.09 46.16
N ALA A 418 -27.37 -5.50 44.91
CA ALA A 418 -28.72 -5.72 44.42
C ALA A 418 -29.46 -6.79 45.25
N ASN A 419 -28.80 -7.89 45.58
CA ASN A 419 -29.36 -8.94 46.43
C ASN A 419 -29.63 -8.44 47.86
N GLN A 420 -28.72 -7.66 48.44
CA GLN A 420 -28.90 -7.07 49.77
C GLN A 420 -30.12 -6.12 49.80
N VAL A 421 -30.25 -5.25 48.81
CA VAL A 421 -31.40 -4.34 48.68
C VAL A 421 -32.70 -5.13 48.53
N LYS A 422 -32.70 -6.17 47.70
CA LYS A 422 -33.87 -7.05 47.50
C LYS A 422 -34.28 -7.75 48.80
N GLN A 423 -33.33 -8.30 49.55
CA GLN A 423 -33.60 -8.95 50.84
C GLN A 423 -34.12 -7.96 51.89
N SER A 424 -33.51 -6.77 51.97
CA SER A 424 -33.99 -5.70 52.87
C SER A 424 -35.41 -5.24 52.49
N GLY A 425 -35.69 -5.09 51.20
CA GLY A 425 -37.03 -4.78 50.68
C GLY A 425 -38.05 -5.85 51.06
N GLN A 426 -37.73 -7.13 50.84
CA GLN A 426 -38.60 -8.25 51.23
C GLN A 426 -38.86 -8.28 52.75
N ALA A 427 -37.84 -8.01 53.57
CA ALA A 427 -38.00 -7.92 55.01
C ALA A 427 -38.95 -6.79 55.43
N LYS A 428 -38.83 -5.60 54.81
CA LYS A 428 -39.74 -4.47 55.06
C LYS A 428 -41.17 -4.75 54.63
N VAL A 429 -41.36 -5.38 53.46
CA VAL A 429 -42.70 -5.77 52.98
C VAL A 429 -43.34 -6.76 53.96
N LYS A 430 -42.57 -7.73 54.46
CA LYS A 430 -43.06 -8.68 55.47
C LYS A 430 -43.47 -7.98 56.76
N GLN A 431 -42.63 -7.07 57.28
CA GLN A 431 -42.98 -6.27 58.47
C GLN A 431 -44.25 -5.44 58.28
N LEU A 432 -44.45 -4.85 57.10
CA LEU A 432 -45.66 -4.10 56.78
C LEU A 432 -46.89 -5.00 56.70
N ALA A 433 -46.77 -6.20 56.12
CA ALA A 433 -47.84 -7.18 56.07
C ALA A 433 -48.23 -7.65 57.48
N ASP A 434 -47.25 -7.99 58.33
CA ASP A 434 -47.47 -8.39 59.72
C ASP A 434 -48.18 -7.28 60.51
N LYS A 435 -47.76 -6.02 60.33
CA LYS A 435 -48.38 -4.85 60.97
C LYS A 435 -49.80 -4.58 60.46
N TYR A 436 -50.04 -4.80 59.17
CA TYR A 436 -51.38 -4.71 58.60
C TYR A 436 -52.32 -5.75 59.20
N GLU A 437 -51.89 -7.01 59.31
CA GLU A 437 -52.66 -8.07 59.97
C GLU A 437 -52.96 -7.73 61.44
N GLU A 438 -51.99 -7.17 62.17
CA GLU A 438 -52.19 -6.69 63.54
C GLU A 438 -53.27 -5.61 63.61
N ILE A 439 -53.21 -4.59 62.74
CA ILE A 439 -54.21 -3.51 62.69
C ILE A 439 -55.60 -4.07 62.36
N VAL A 440 -55.69 -4.98 61.38
CA VAL A 440 -56.97 -5.62 61.02
C VAL A 440 -57.54 -6.39 62.21
N LYS A 441 -56.70 -7.13 62.95
CA LYS A 441 -57.12 -7.85 64.16
C LYS A 441 -57.60 -6.88 65.25
N GLN A 442 -56.86 -5.82 65.52
CA GLN A 442 -57.26 -4.78 66.49
C GLN A 442 -58.58 -4.11 66.10
N PHE A 443 -58.77 -3.80 64.80
CA PHE A 443 -60.00 -3.24 64.29
C PHE A 443 -61.19 -4.20 64.45
N HIS A 444 -60.99 -5.50 64.19
CA HIS A 444 -62.00 -6.53 64.41
C HIS A 444 -62.39 -6.63 65.89
N GLU A 445 -61.42 -6.67 66.80
CA GLU A 445 -61.65 -6.69 68.25
C GLU A 445 -62.40 -5.44 68.72
N TYR A 446 -62.05 -4.26 68.19
CA TYR A 446 -62.76 -3.01 68.47
C TYR A 446 -64.20 -3.06 67.97
N THR A 447 -64.42 -3.52 66.73
CA THR A 447 -65.77 -3.64 66.13
C THR A 447 -66.66 -4.59 66.92
N VAL A 448 -66.13 -5.73 67.37
CA VAL A 448 -66.87 -6.69 68.23
C VAL A 448 -67.23 -6.07 69.58
N LYS A 449 -66.29 -5.36 70.24
CA LYS A 449 -66.55 -4.66 71.50
C LYS A 449 -67.57 -3.54 71.32
N PHE A 450 -67.50 -2.79 70.23
CA PHE A 450 -68.41 -1.70 69.92
C PHE A 450 -69.83 -2.21 69.59
N GLY A 451 -69.93 -3.31 68.83
CA GLY A 451 -71.20 -3.98 68.53
C GLY A 451 -71.91 -4.57 69.76
N ALA A 452 -71.15 -4.98 70.79
CA ALA A 452 -71.73 -5.44 72.06
C ALA A 452 -72.32 -4.30 72.92
N VAL A 453 -72.00 -3.03 72.62
CA VAL A 453 -72.45 -1.85 73.37
C VAL A 453 -73.63 -1.14 72.66
N LEU A 454 -73.90 -1.45 71.40
CA LEU A 454 -75.06 -0.95 70.67
C LEU A 454 -76.28 -1.88 70.88
N PRO A 455 -77.43 -1.36 71.34
CA PRO A 455 -78.68 -2.13 71.32
C PRO A 455 -79.01 -2.48 69.87
N SER A 456 -79.34 -3.74 69.62
CA SER A 456 -79.92 -4.17 68.34
C SER A 456 -81.17 -3.33 68.08
N LEU A 457 -81.12 -2.50 67.03
CA LEU A 457 -82.30 -1.88 66.43
C LEU A 457 -83.05 -2.91 65.60
#